data_AF-A0A1X1V8L5-F1
#
_entry.id   AF-A0A1X1V8L5-F1
#
_cell.length_a   1.000
_cell.length_b   1.000
_cell.length_c   1.000
_cell.angle_alpha   90.00
_cell.angle_beta   90.00
_cell.angle_gamma   90.00
#
_symmetry.space_group_name_H-M   'P 1'
#
loop_
_entity.id
_entity.type
_entity.pdbx_description
1 polymer ?
#
loop_
_entity_poly.entity_id
_entity_poly.type
_entity_poly.pdbx_seq_one_letter_code
_entity_poly.pdbx_strand_id
1 'polypeptide(L)'
;MTEIMIDPNVRVAGDLTFSGYEDVRGPLPIAGQQVLVREPEANLVAVGIVRRVDENDRLIYIAVDWARLAPDRIPTPDEFMGILRRNQVRSLFQPIDRPVVSGATLRSA
;
A
#
# COMPACT_ATOMS: atom_id res chain seq x y z
N MET A 1 7.52 0.50 13.39
CA MET A 1 7.33 0.78 11.96
C MET A 1 8.25 1.93 11.61
N THR A 2 9.04 1.82 10.54
CA THR A 2 9.91 2.93 10.07
C THR A 2 9.09 3.86 9.19
N GLU A 3 9.15 5.16 9.49
CA GLU A 3 8.57 6.24 8.68
C GLU A 3 9.70 7.00 7.98
N ILE A 4 9.50 7.36 6.72
CA ILE A 4 10.45 8.17 5.94
C ILE A 4 9.68 9.36 5.37
N MET A 5 10.14 10.56 5.72
CA MET A 5 9.63 11.79 5.11
C MET A 5 10.19 11.93 3.69
N ILE A 6 9.39 12.43 2.74
CA ILE A 6 9.85 12.64 1.36
C ILE A 6 9.35 13.99 0.82
N ASP A 7 10.03 14.49 -0.21
CA ASP A 7 9.54 15.57 -1.08
C ASP A 7 8.97 14.95 -2.38
N PRO A 8 7.68 15.16 -2.70
CA PRO A 8 7.02 14.58 -3.86
C PRO A 8 7.51 15.15 -5.19
N ASN A 9 8.25 16.28 -5.16
CA ASN A 9 8.90 16.87 -6.31
C ASN A 9 10.24 16.21 -6.64
N VAL A 10 10.84 15.49 -5.68
CA VAL A 10 12.06 14.72 -5.88
C VAL A 10 11.70 13.33 -6.40
N ARG A 11 11.43 13.25 -7.71
CA ARG A 11 11.17 11.99 -8.40
C ARG A 11 12.35 11.61 -9.27
N VAL A 12 12.80 10.38 -9.13
CA VAL A 12 13.86 9.80 -9.96
C VAL A 12 13.32 8.57 -10.64
N ALA A 13 13.71 8.31 -11.90
CA ALA A 13 13.39 7.06 -12.60
C ALA A 13 11.92 6.57 -12.51
N GLY A 14 10.92 7.47 -12.51
CA GLY A 14 9.50 7.12 -12.51
C GLY A 14 8.87 7.08 -11.12
N ASP A 15 8.76 5.88 -10.52
CA ASP A 15 8.13 5.64 -9.22
C ASP A 15 9.09 5.75 -8.03
N LEU A 16 10.36 6.08 -8.28
CA LEU A 16 11.38 6.20 -7.26
C LEU A 16 11.49 7.64 -6.73
N THR A 17 11.89 7.73 -5.47
CA THR A 17 12.36 8.94 -4.79
C THR A 17 13.54 8.57 -3.90
N PHE A 18 14.18 9.56 -3.30
CA PHE A 18 15.20 9.33 -2.28
C PHE A 18 15.00 10.27 -1.10
N SER A 19 15.47 9.84 0.07
CA SER A 19 15.56 10.69 1.25
C SER A 19 16.87 10.49 2.00
N GLY A 20 17.26 11.49 2.77
CA GLY A 20 18.39 11.39 3.69
C GLY A 20 18.03 10.55 4.92
N TYR A 21 19.06 10.13 5.67
CA TYR A 21 18.87 9.39 6.93
C TYR A 21 18.20 10.25 8.01
N GLU A 22 18.38 11.57 7.94
CA GLU A 22 17.76 12.57 8.81
C GLU A 22 16.23 12.59 8.73
N ASP A 23 15.67 12.15 7.61
CA ASP A 23 14.22 12.11 7.35
C ASP A 23 13.57 10.81 7.85
N VAL A 24 14.37 9.91 8.42
CA VAL A 24 13.92 8.62 8.93
C VAL A 24 13.49 8.76 10.39
N ARG A 25 12.27 8.35 10.68
CA ARG A 25 11.77 8.19 12.04
C ARG A 25 11.66 6.71 12.38
N GLY A 26 12.43 6.30 13.38
CA GLY A 26 12.58 4.91 13.81
C GLY A 26 13.88 4.28 13.32
N PRO A 27 13.98 2.94 13.32
CA PRO A 27 15.18 2.24 12.85
C PRO A 27 15.44 2.49 11.36
N LEU A 28 16.71 2.56 10.97
CA LEU A 28 17.09 2.62 9.56
C LEU A 28 16.55 1.39 8.82
N PRO A 29 15.86 1.58 7.68
CA PRO A 29 15.27 0.48 6.95
C PRO A 29 16.32 -0.29 6.14
N ILE A 30 15.99 -1.49 5.72
CA ILE A 30 16.81 -2.31 4.81
C ILE A 30 16.17 -2.43 3.43
N ALA A 31 16.95 -2.77 2.41
CA ALA A 31 16.42 -3.02 1.06
C ALA A 31 15.34 -4.11 1.06
N GLY A 32 14.26 -3.89 0.32
CA GLY A 32 13.06 -4.73 0.26
C GLY A 32 12.03 -4.47 1.36
N GLN A 33 12.37 -3.71 2.41
CA GLN A 33 11.46 -3.42 3.51
C GLN A 33 10.33 -2.47 3.08
N GLN A 34 9.11 -2.77 3.56
CA GLN A 34 8.00 -1.82 3.47
C GLN A 34 8.10 -0.77 4.57
N VAL A 35 7.89 0.49 4.19
CA VAL A 35 7.98 1.65 5.08
C VAL A 35 6.75 2.53 4.92
N LEU A 36 6.44 3.31 5.96
CA LEU A 36 5.49 4.39 5.85
C LEU A 36 6.20 5.58 5.19
N VAL A 37 5.68 6.04 4.06
CA VAL A 37 6.17 7.23 3.37
C VAL A 37 5.25 8.38 3.75
N ARG A 38 5.81 9.49 4.21
CA ARG A 38 5.07 10.69 4.58
C ARG A 38 5.53 11.89 3.78
N GLU A 39 4.59 12.63 3.23
CA GLU A 39 4.80 13.97 2.70
C GLU A 39 4.26 14.98 3.73
N PRO A 40 5.13 15.81 4.32
CA PRO A 40 4.76 16.61 5.50
C PRO A 40 3.92 17.85 5.20
N GLU A 41 4.06 18.48 4.03
CA GLU A 41 3.43 19.77 3.73
C GLU A 41 1.92 19.61 3.48
N ALA A 42 1.50 18.60 2.72
CA ALA A 42 0.10 18.27 2.49
C ALA A 42 -0.42 17.14 3.40
N ASN A 43 0.41 16.66 4.35
CA ASN A 43 0.11 15.59 5.29
C ASN A 43 -0.43 14.33 4.58
N LEU A 44 0.29 13.88 3.56
CA LEU A 44 -0.05 12.69 2.79
C LEU A 44 0.80 11.51 3.25
N VAL A 45 0.22 10.31 3.19
CA VAL A 45 0.92 9.05 3.50
C VAL A 45 0.65 7.99 2.44
N ALA A 46 1.64 7.11 2.26
CA ALA A 46 1.54 5.91 1.43
C ALA A 46 2.46 4.81 1.98
N VAL A 47 2.29 3.58 1.49
CA VAL A 47 3.27 2.51 1.69
C VAL A 47 4.32 2.61 0.59
N GLY A 48 5.58 2.68 0.98
CA GLY A 48 6.74 2.59 0.08
C GLY A 48 7.51 1.29 0.26
N ILE A 49 8.32 0.95 -0.75
CA ILE A 49 9.27 -0.17 -0.69
C ILE A 49 10.68 0.38 -0.84
N VAL A 50 11.56 0.13 0.14
CA VAL A 50 12.96 0.50 0.04
C VAL A 50 13.63 -0.31 -1.05
N ARG A 51 14.19 0.35 -2.06
CA ARG A 51 14.89 -0.31 -3.17
C ARG A 51 16.37 -0.44 -2.91
N ARG A 52 16.98 0.59 -2.32
CA ARG A 52 18.41 0.64 -2.03
C ARG A 52 18.66 1.56 -0.85
N VAL A 53 19.66 1.19 -0.05
CA VAL A 53 20.25 2.05 0.98
C VAL A 53 21.68 2.31 0.56
N ASP A 54 22.06 3.58 0.45
CA ASP A 54 23.43 4.00 0.18
C ASP A 54 24.06 4.53 1.45
N GLU A 55 24.97 3.74 2.02
CA GLU A 55 25.63 4.09 3.29
C GLU A 55 26.70 5.18 3.12
N ASN A 56 27.26 5.35 1.91
CA ASN A 56 28.29 6.36 1.68
C ASN A 56 27.68 7.76 1.63
N ASP A 57 26.61 7.89 0.85
CA ASP A 57 25.91 9.17 0.66
C ASP A 57 24.80 9.39 1.70
N ARG A 58 24.54 8.37 2.54
CA ARG A 58 23.47 8.36 3.56
C ARG A 58 22.09 8.63 2.95
N LEU A 59 21.81 7.96 1.84
CA LEU A 59 20.57 8.08 1.09
C LEU A 59 19.78 6.77 1.10
N ILE A 60 18.45 6.89 1.08
CA ILE A 60 17.53 5.76 0.98
C ILE A 60 16.67 5.98 -0.25
N TYR A 61 16.73 5.06 -1.20
CA TYR A 61 15.90 5.07 -2.40
C TYR A 61 14.63 4.26 -2.16
N ILE A 62 13.47 4.89 -2.35
CA ILE A 62 12.16 4.30 -2.07
C ILE A 62 11.31 4.32 -3.33
N ALA A 63 10.70 3.19 -3.66
CA ALA A 63 9.64 3.12 -4.66
C ALA A 63 8.29 3.45 -4.00
N VAL A 64 7.57 4.40 -4.57
CA VAL A 64 6.31 4.95 -4.04
C VAL A 64 5.25 4.89 -5.15
N ASP A 65 4.10 4.28 -4.84
CA ASP A 65 2.92 4.42 -5.70
C ASP A 65 2.27 5.79 -5.45
N TRP A 66 2.68 6.78 -6.22
CA TRP A 66 2.22 8.17 -6.10
C TRP A 66 0.70 8.33 -6.15
N ALA A 67 0.01 7.44 -6.87
CA ALA A 67 -1.45 7.48 -6.98
C ALA A 67 -2.17 7.03 -5.69
N ARG A 68 -1.43 6.45 -4.74
CA ARG A 68 -1.93 6.00 -3.44
C ARG A 68 -1.59 6.93 -2.28
N LEU A 69 -0.89 8.04 -2.52
CA LEU A 69 -0.75 9.08 -1.51
C LEU A 69 -2.14 9.58 -1.11
N ALA A 70 -2.44 9.46 0.18
CA ALA A 70 -3.72 9.85 0.74
C ALA A 70 -3.53 10.67 2.01
N PRO A 71 -4.46 11.57 2.36
CA PRO A 71 -4.39 12.31 3.60
C PRO A 71 -4.27 11.39 4.81
N ASP A 72 -3.35 11.69 5.72
CA ASP A 72 -3.23 10.99 7.00
C ASP A 72 -4.28 11.53 7.98
N ARG A 73 -5.54 11.15 7.73
CA ARG A 73 -6.68 11.53 8.57
C ARG A 73 -7.66 10.38 8.71
N ILE A 74 -8.36 10.37 9.85
CA ILE A 74 -9.53 9.52 10.04
C ILE A 74 -10.59 9.97 9.04
N PRO A 75 -11.13 9.07 8.19
CA PRO A 75 -12.19 9.43 7.25
C PRO A 75 -13.39 9.98 8.01
N THR A 76 -14.05 10.98 7.44
CA THR A 76 -15.36 11.39 7.94
C THR A 76 -16.37 10.25 7.75
N PRO A 77 -17.49 10.22 8.52
CA PRO A 77 -18.53 9.21 8.35
C PRO A 77 -19.03 9.09 6.89
N ASP A 78 -19.20 10.22 6.19
CA ASP A 78 -19.65 10.22 4.79
C ASP A 78 -18.62 9.63 3.83
N GLU A 79 -17.35 9.99 3.99
CA GLU A 79 -16.24 9.40 3.22
C GLU A 79 -16.12 7.90 3.49
N PHE A 80 -16.26 7.48 4.75
CA PHE A 80 -16.25 6.08 5.16
C PHE A 80 -17.37 5.28 4.48
N MET A 81 -18.60 5.81 4.47
CA MET A 81 -19.72 5.19 3.76
C MET A 81 -19.47 5.13 2.24
N GLY A 82 -18.81 6.15 1.66
CA GLY A 82 -18.40 6.14 0.27
C GLY A 82 -17.33 5.08 -0.06
N ILE A 83 -16.39 4.82 0.86
CA ILE A 83 -15.37 3.76 0.73
C ILE A 83 -16.02 2.38 0.74
N LEU A 84 -16.93 2.12 1.69
CA LEU A 84 -17.64 0.85 1.78
C LEU A 84 -18.44 0.53 0.51
N ARG A 85 -19.15 1.54 -0.03
CA ARG A 85 -19.90 1.38 -1.29
C ARG A 85 -19.00 1.04 -2.47
N ARG A 86 -17.84 1.70 -2.61
CA ARG A 86 -16.88 1.42 -3.69
C ARG A 86 -16.30 0.00 -3.63
N ASN A 87 -16.06 -0.52 -2.43
CA ASN A 87 -15.49 -1.87 -2.26
C ASN A 87 -16.53 -2.99 -2.46
N GLN A 88 -17.82 -2.74 -2.22
CA GLN A 88 -18.89 -3.72 -2.51
C GLN A 88 -19.11 -3.95 -4.01
N VAL A 89 -18.86 -2.96 -4.87
CA VAL A 89 -19.02 -3.11 -6.34
C VAL A 89 -18.00 -4.09 -6.94
N ARG A 90 -16.83 -4.29 -6.30
CA ARG A 90 -15.85 -5.29 -6.75
C ARG A 90 -16.18 -6.74 -6.34
N SER A 91 -17.17 -6.97 -5.47
CA SER A 91 -17.44 -8.29 -4.89
C SER A 91 -18.67 -9.02 -5.47
N LEU A 92 -19.38 -8.45 -6.46
CA LEU A 92 -20.69 -8.96 -6.87
C LEU A 92 -20.75 -9.75 -8.19
N PHE A 93 -19.61 -10.08 -8.81
CA PHE A 93 -19.61 -10.89 -10.03
C PHE A 93 -18.53 -11.99 -10.01
N GLN A 94 -18.69 -12.95 -9.12
CA GLN A 94 -18.29 -14.33 -9.42
C GLN A 94 -19.52 -15.22 -9.23
N PRO A 95 -20.08 -15.81 -10.31
CA PRO A 95 -21.03 -16.88 -10.15
C PRO A 95 -20.29 -18.05 -9.51
N ILE A 96 -20.73 -18.47 -8.33
CA ILE A 96 -20.31 -19.73 -7.74
C ILE A 96 -20.93 -20.83 -8.60
N ASP A 97 -20.14 -21.44 -9.48
CA ASP A 97 -20.53 -22.66 -10.18
C ASP A 97 -20.89 -23.72 -9.14
N ARG A 98 -22.18 -24.06 -9.07
CA ARG A 98 -22.67 -25.21 -8.31
C ARG A 98 -22.30 -26.49 -9.08
N PRO A 99 -21.58 -27.45 -8.50
CA PRO A 99 -21.51 -28.76 -9.11
C PRO A 99 -22.87 -29.46 -9.00
N VAL A 100 -23.40 -29.83 -10.16
CA VAL A 100 -24.50 -30.76 -10.37
C VAL A 100 -24.08 -32.12 -9.82
N VAL A 101 -24.80 -32.66 -8.83
CA VAL A 101 -24.70 -34.07 -8.45
C VAL A 101 -25.92 -34.79 -9.06
N SER A 102 -25.66 -35.60 -10.09
CA SER A 102 -26.61 -36.51 -10.73
C SER A 102 -26.32 -37.97 -10.32
N GLY A 103 -27.38 -38.74 -10.04
CA GLY A 103 -27.44 -40.23 -10.07
C GLY A 103 -27.01 -40.95 -8.78
N ALA A 104 -27.92 -41.54 -7.98
CA ALA A 104 -28.53 -42.89 -8.11
C ALA A 104 -27.48 -44.04 -7.97
N THR A 105 -27.59 -45.08 -7.13
CA THR A 105 -28.71 -45.97 -6.77
C THR A 105 -28.35 -46.89 -5.57
N LEU A 106 -29.38 -47.46 -4.93
CA LEU A 106 -29.47 -48.46 -3.84
C LEU A 106 -28.52 -49.69 -3.84
N ARG A 107 -28.18 -50.22 -2.64
CA ARG A 107 -28.62 -51.57 -2.18
C ARG A 107 -28.24 -51.88 -0.72
N SER A 108 -29.13 -52.65 -0.09
CA SER A 108 -29.16 -53.13 1.30
C SER A 108 -28.20 -54.29 1.60
N ALA A 109 -27.84 -54.43 2.87
CA ALA A 109 -27.78 -55.69 3.61
C ALA A 109 -27.91 -55.38 5.11
#